data_AF-U4LS56-F1
#
_entry.id   AF-U4LS56-F1
#
_cell.length_a   1.000
_cell.length_b   1.000
_cell.length_c   1.000
_cell.angle_alpha   90.00
_cell.angle_beta   90.00
_cell.angle_gamma   90.00
#
_symmetry.space_group_name_H-M   'P 1'
#
loop_
_entity.id
_entity.type
_entity.pdbx_description
1 polymer ?
#
loop_
_entity_poly.entity_id
_entity_poly.type
_entity_poly.pdbx_seq_one_letter_code
_entity_poly.pdbx_strand_id
1 'polypeptide(L)'
;MGWFTPAPSALCSNCATKLDQTKRICPAESCQGKDPNNRPLPQPIDEKDIPTYHSADASVYPAPIKLSQLKEWIHAAPKDSIEYRDSEGKLAGYVIALPLRLDYWRNVVDGKLKEWEIKPSMFKTGSHHNPLHIWHIEKYPEVWKEDWGHFSEVVRSDLKLDRRPFSGLCVTREGRRTFKFLGAAEEDYKGQVMVNGKIVEKADWDGEGHIQGVGAMLVSGRHDPRLIYDEDLKQFGCDWKDMHHRNDILELAQEKVDKFLFVEENDHAWQRDPKACLSEGRPCP
;
A
#
# COMPACT_ATOMS: atom_id res chain seq x y z
N MET A 1 -24.42 -49.43 -29.51
CA MET A 1 -24.96 -50.81 -29.60
C MET A 1 -24.39 -51.58 -28.41
N GLY A 2 -25.14 -51.75 -27.32
CA GLY A 2 -25.71 -53.05 -26.90
C GLY A 2 -25.06 -53.47 -25.56
N TRP A 3 -25.55 -53.01 -24.40
CA TRP A 3 -26.50 -53.68 -23.47
C TRP A 3 -26.01 -55.03 -22.91
N PHE A 4 -25.81 -55.12 -21.58
CA PHE A 4 -26.55 -55.97 -20.61
C PHE A 4 -25.79 -56.14 -19.27
N THR A 5 -26.47 -55.83 -18.17
CA THR A 5 -26.29 -56.42 -16.83
C THR A 5 -27.49 -57.37 -16.57
N PRO A 6 -27.41 -58.34 -15.62
CA PRO A 6 -27.85 -58.05 -14.25
C PRO A 6 -27.10 -58.81 -13.12
N ALA A 7 -27.31 -58.33 -11.89
CA ALA A 7 -26.90 -58.92 -10.60
C ALA A 7 -27.85 -60.08 -10.16
N PRO A 8 -27.68 -60.78 -9.00
CA PRO A 8 -27.93 -60.17 -7.67
C PRO A 8 -27.18 -60.71 -6.43
N SER A 9 -27.19 -59.86 -5.38
CA SER A 9 -27.36 -60.12 -3.94
C SER A 9 -26.43 -61.06 -3.13
N ALA A 10 -25.78 -60.52 -2.09
CA ALA A 10 -26.04 -60.90 -0.69
C ALA A 10 -25.38 -59.92 0.32
N LEU A 11 -26.25 -59.33 1.16
CA LEU A 11 -26.14 -59.01 2.61
C LEU A 11 -24.73 -58.89 3.23
N CYS A 12 -24.32 -57.70 3.69
CA CYS A 12 -24.61 -57.13 5.02
C CYS A 12 -23.95 -57.91 6.19
N SER A 13 -22.78 -57.45 6.67
CA SER A 13 -22.45 -57.31 8.10
C SER A 13 -21.01 -56.82 8.34
N ASN A 14 -20.91 -55.78 9.18
CA ASN A 14 -19.83 -55.43 10.13
C ASN A 14 -18.36 -55.40 9.66
N CYS A 15 -17.75 -54.21 9.65
CA CYS A 15 -16.87 -53.76 10.74
C CYS A 15 -16.32 -52.35 10.48
N ALA A 16 -16.01 -51.69 11.59
CA ALA A 16 -15.64 -50.30 11.68
C ALA A 16 -14.27 -49.97 11.05
N THR A 17 -14.05 -48.66 10.93
CA THR A 17 -12.76 -47.97 10.76
C THR A 17 -12.06 -48.10 9.40
N LYS A 18 -12.14 -47.02 8.61
CA LYS A 18 -10.98 -46.24 8.16
C LYS A 18 -11.45 -44.99 7.42
N LEU A 19 -11.33 -43.83 8.08
CA LEU A 19 -11.24 -42.54 7.39
C LEU A 19 -9.95 -42.55 6.58
N ASP A 20 -10.07 -42.54 5.25
CA ASP A 20 -8.95 -42.34 4.35
C ASP A 20 -8.63 -40.84 4.29
N GLN A 21 -7.80 -40.39 5.24
CA GLN A 21 -7.11 -39.11 5.16
C GLN A 21 -5.90 -39.28 4.24
N THR A 22 -6.08 -39.07 2.94
CA THR A 22 -4.98 -38.65 2.07
C THR A 22 -4.66 -37.17 2.33
N LYS A 23 -4.29 -36.86 3.59
CA LYS A 23 -3.45 -35.70 3.88
C LYS A 23 -2.10 -36.00 3.25
N ARG A 24 -1.78 -35.30 2.16
CA ARG A 24 -0.38 -35.08 1.79
C ARG A 24 0.26 -34.30 2.94
N ILE A 25 0.82 -35.04 3.89
CA ILE A 25 1.73 -34.49 4.89
C ILE A 25 2.98 -34.13 4.08
N CYS A 26 3.14 -32.85 3.78
CA CYS A 26 4.46 -32.32 3.42
C CYS A 26 5.42 -32.71 4.55
N PRO A 27 6.55 -33.36 4.27
CA PRO A 27 7.51 -33.71 5.31
C PRO A 27 7.94 -32.41 6.01
N ALA A 28 7.72 -32.34 7.32
CA ALA A 28 8.01 -31.19 8.17
C ALA A 28 9.53 -30.85 8.25
N GLU A 29 10.37 -31.64 7.60
CA GLU A 29 11.83 -31.53 7.65
C GLU A 29 12.41 -30.60 6.58
N SER A 30 11.63 -30.05 5.64
CA SER A 30 12.13 -29.08 4.65
C SER A 30 11.93 -27.60 5.04
N CYS A 31 11.47 -27.31 6.27
CA CYS A 31 11.28 -25.93 6.74
C CYS A 31 12.33 -25.49 7.77
N GLN A 32 13.28 -26.36 8.11
CA GLN A 32 14.44 -26.01 8.92
C GLN A 32 15.49 -25.34 8.02
N GLY A 33 15.58 -24.01 8.03
CA GLY A 33 16.69 -23.32 7.37
C GLY A 33 16.51 -21.85 6.98
N LYS A 34 15.34 -21.24 7.20
CA LYS A 34 15.21 -19.78 7.05
C LYS A 34 15.44 -19.15 8.40
N ASP A 35 16.68 -18.79 8.72
CA ASP A 35 16.94 -17.89 9.84
C ASP A 35 16.59 -16.47 9.37
N PRO A 36 15.46 -15.89 9.82
CA PRO A 36 15.08 -14.53 9.43
C PRO A 36 16.12 -13.49 9.85
N ASN A 37 17.10 -13.85 10.69
CA ASN A 37 18.20 -12.97 11.09
C ASN A 37 19.36 -12.90 10.09
N ASN A 38 19.40 -13.75 9.05
CA ASN A 38 20.53 -13.78 8.10
C ASN A 38 20.30 -12.94 6.84
N ARG A 39 19.20 -12.20 6.74
CA ARG A 39 18.93 -11.30 5.62
C ARG A 39 19.69 -9.97 5.77
N PRO A 40 19.96 -9.26 4.65
CA PRO A 40 20.32 -7.86 4.67
C PRO A 40 19.36 -7.04 5.53
N LEU A 41 19.93 -6.21 6.41
CA LEU A 41 19.18 -5.18 7.11
C LEU A 41 18.87 -4.02 6.15
N PRO A 42 17.72 -3.35 6.30
CA PRO A 42 17.41 -2.19 5.49
C PRO A 42 18.38 -1.05 5.80
N GLN A 43 18.89 -0.41 4.75
CA GLN A 43 19.80 0.74 4.84
C GLN A 43 19.21 1.92 4.06
N PRO A 44 19.50 3.18 4.43
CA PRO A 44 19.17 4.30 3.57
C PRO A 44 19.81 4.13 2.19
N ILE A 45 19.11 4.55 1.14
CA ILE A 45 19.63 4.52 -0.23
C ILE A 45 20.93 5.33 -0.33
N ASP A 46 21.97 4.73 -0.94
CA ASP A 46 23.22 5.42 -1.26
C ASP A 46 23.00 6.39 -2.43
N GLU A 47 23.45 7.65 -2.28
CA GLU A 47 23.24 8.70 -3.28
C GLU A 47 23.81 8.31 -4.66
N LYS A 48 24.89 7.52 -4.67
CA LYS A 48 25.53 7.07 -5.92
C LYS A 48 24.63 6.16 -6.76
N ASP A 49 23.66 5.50 -6.14
CA ASP A 49 22.78 4.53 -6.79
C ASP A 49 21.47 5.13 -7.30
N ILE A 50 21.11 6.34 -6.85
CA ILE A 50 19.90 7.06 -7.28
C ILE A 50 19.79 7.20 -8.82
N PRO A 51 20.86 7.51 -9.58
CA PRO A 51 20.78 7.55 -11.04
C PRO A 51 20.40 6.21 -11.68
N THR A 52 20.81 5.09 -11.08
CA THR A 52 20.47 3.74 -11.54
C THR A 52 18.98 3.48 -11.33
N TYR A 53 18.43 3.83 -10.16
CA TYR A 53 17.02 3.63 -9.85
C TYR A 53 16.11 4.50 -10.73
N HIS A 54 16.53 5.74 -10.96
CA HIS A 54 15.87 6.65 -11.91
C HIS A 54 15.82 6.06 -13.32
N SER A 55 16.93 5.48 -13.78
CA SER A 55 17.03 4.86 -15.11
C SER A 55 16.16 3.59 -15.22
N ALA A 56 16.07 2.81 -14.14
CA ALA A 56 15.23 1.61 -14.11
C ALA A 56 13.76 1.97 -14.32
N ASP A 57 13.27 3.00 -13.62
CA ASP A 57 11.89 3.47 -13.75
C ASP A 57 11.60 4.11 -15.12
N ALA A 58 12.53 4.93 -15.63
CA ALA A 58 12.44 5.57 -16.94
C ALA A 58 12.40 4.56 -18.11
N SER A 59 12.87 3.32 -17.90
CA SER A 59 12.76 2.25 -18.89
C SER A 59 11.34 1.69 -19.01
N VAL A 60 10.51 1.88 -17.98
CA VAL A 60 9.13 1.40 -17.89
C VAL A 60 8.14 2.52 -18.22
N TYR A 61 8.42 3.75 -17.79
CA TYR A 61 7.50 4.89 -17.94
C TYR A 61 8.02 5.95 -18.92
N PRO A 62 7.23 6.36 -19.94
CA PRO A 62 7.67 7.32 -20.95
C PRO A 62 7.73 8.78 -20.45
N ALA A 63 7.25 9.08 -19.23
CA ALA A 63 7.33 10.39 -18.60
C ALA A 63 7.97 10.29 -17.19
N PRO A 64 9.26 9.96 -17.08
CA PRO A 64 9.92 9.81 -15.79
C PRO A 64 10.00 11.16 -15.07
N ILE A 65 9.92 11.12 -13.74
CA ILE A 65 10.25 12.27 -12.89
C ILE A 65 11.68 12.74 -13.16
N LYS A 66 12.02 13.97 -12.77
CA LYS A 66 13.42 14.44 -12.90
C LYS A 66 14.31 13.73 -11.88
N LEU A 67 15.56 13.44 -12.25
CA LEU A 67 16.55 12.87 -11.31
C LEU A 67 16.69 13.74 -10.04
N SER A 68 16.66 15.07 -10.18
CA SER A 68 16.69 15.99 -9.04
C SER A 68 15.51 15.81 -8.09
N GLN A 69 14.31 15.53 -8.62
CA GLN A 69 13.12 15.27 -7.82
C GLN A 69 13.22 13.95 -7.06
N LEU A 70 13.75 12.90 -7.71
CA LEU A 70 13.99 11.63 -7.02
C LEU A 70 14.98 11.79 -5.86
N LYS A 71 16.07 12.54 -6.08
CA LYS A 71 17.03 12.87 -5.01
C LYS A 71 16.37 13.60 -3.86
N GLU A 72 15.56 14.62 -4.15
CA GLU A 72 14.81 15.36 -3.14
C GLU A 72 13.86 14.46 -2.34
N TRP A 73 13.16 13.53 -2.99
CA TRP A 73 12.29 12.57 -2.32
C TRP A 73 13.04 11.65 -1.37
N ILE A 74 14.13 11.03 -1.84
CA ILE A 74 14.94 10.10 -1.04
C ILE A 74 15.57 10.83 0.16
N HIS A 75 16.09 12.05 -0.05
CA HIS A 75 16.66 12.87 1.03
C HIS A 75 15.60 13.29 2.06
N ALA A 76 14.37 13.51 1.63
CA ALA A 76 13.27 13.86 2.52
C ALA A 76 12.66 12.64 3.24
N ALA A 77 12.87 11.42 2.73
CA ALA A 77 12.30 10.19 3.28
C ALA A 77 13.34 9.06 3.50
N PRO A 78 14.49 9.30 4.13
CA PRO A 78 15.61 8.34 4.18
C PRO A 78 15.33 7.08 5.01
N LYS A 79 14.26 7.11 5.83
CA LYS A 79 13.81 5.95 6.63
C LYS A 79 12.78 5.08 5.92
N ASP A 80 12.09 5.64 4.93
CA ASP A 80 11.04 4.98 4.16
C ASP A 80 11.54 4.58 2.76
N SER A 81 12.63 5.19 2.29
CA SER A 81 13.34 4.83 1.07
C SER A 81 14.62 4.08 1.43
N ILE A 82 14.60 2.75 1.26
CA ILE A 82 15.60 1.83 1.78
C ILE A 82 16.11 0.88 0.69
N GLU A 83 17.37 0.48 0.83
CA GLU A 83 18.04 -0.54 0.03
C GLU A 83 18.51 -1.71 0.90
N TYR A 84 18.73 -2.83 0.24
CA TYR A 84 19.20 -4.08 0.86
C TYR A 84 20.48 -4.48 0.16
N ARG A 85 21.57 -4.66 0.92
CA ARG A 85 22.85 -5.12 0.41
C ARG A 85 23.31 -6.38 1.10
N ASP A 86 23.88 -7.31 0.33
CA ASP A 86 24.49 -8.50 0.90
C ASP A 86 25.78 -8.15 1.67
N SER A 87 26.40 -9.18 2.27
CA SER A 87 27.65 -9.01 3.01
C SER A 87 28.84 -8.54 2.16
N GLU A 88 28.74 -8.63 0.83
CA GLU A 88 29.74 -8.16 -0.13
C GLU A 88 29.43 -6.74 -0.64
N GLY A 89 28.33 -6.14 -0.19
CA GLY A 89 27.89 -4.81 -0.62
C GLY A 89 27.10 -4.79 -1.93
N LYS A 90 26.76 -5.95 -2.50
CA LYS A 90 25.95 -6.04 -3.73
C LYS A 90 24.49 -5.70 -3.42
N LEU A 91 23.87 -4.94 -4.31
CA LEU A 91 22.48 -4.54 -4.18
C LEU A 91 21.55 -5.75 -4.42
N ALA A 92 20.76 -6.11 -3.41
CA ALA A 92 19.81 -7.22 -3.45
C ALA A 92 18.37 -6.77 -3.76
N GLY A 93 18.05 -5.51 -3.48
CA GLY A 93 16.76 -4.90 -3.77
C GLY A 93 16.66 -3.53 -3.14
N TYR A 94 15.62 -2.78 -3.49
CA TYR A 94 15.31 -1.50 -2.89
C TYR A 94 13.82 -1.18 -2.96
N VAL A 95 13.41 -0.22 -2.15
CA VAL A 95 12.08 0.37 -2.17
C VAL A 95 12.18 1.87 -1.91
N ILE A 96 11.46 2.66 -2.70
CA ILE A 96 11.37 4.11 -2.55
C ILE A 96 9.93 4.41 -2.18
N ALA A 97 9.71 4.74 -0.91
CA ALA A 97 8.40 5.06 -0.38
C ALA A 97 8.36 6.49 0.17
N LEU A 98 7.26 7.17 -0.14
CA LEU A 98 7.03 8.57 0.18
C LEU A 98 6.02 8.66 1.34
N PRO A 99 6.41 9.13 2.53
CA PRO A 99 5.53 9.25 3.70
C PRO A 99 4.68 10.51 3.56
N LEU A 100 3.68 10.45 2.69
CA LEU A 100 2.80 11.58 2.42
C LEU A 100 1.94 11.92 3.65
N ARG A 101 1.64 13.21 3.83
CA ARG A 101 0.50 13.59 4.67
C ARG A 101 -0.78 12.99 4.09
N LEU A 102 -1.75 12.73 4.97
CA LEU A 102 -2.98 12.03 4.63
C LEU A 102 -3.78 12.69 3.49
N ASP A 103 -3.87 14.02 3.49
CA ASP A 103 -4.53 14.81 2.46
C ASP A 103 -3.87 14.64 1.08
N TYR A 104 -2.55 14.75 1.01
CA TYR A 104 -1.81 14.53 -0.24
C TYR A 104 -1.88 13.07 -0.70
N TRP A 105 -1.80 12.11 0.22
CA TRP A 105 -1.93 10.70 -0.11
C TRP A 105 -3.28 10.37 -0.74
N ARG A 106 -4.38 10.90 -0.18
CA ARG A 106 -5.73 10.76 -0.77
C ARG A 106 -5.79 11.37 -2.16
N ASN A 107 -5.19 12.54 -2.36
CA ASN A 107 -5.15 13.17 -3.68
C ASN A 107 -4.37 12.33 -4.71
N VAL A 108 -3.29 11.65 -4.30
CA VAL A 108 -2.57 10.69 -5.18
C VAL A 108 -3.47 9.50 -5.52
N VAL A 109 -4.11 8.88 -4.51
CA VAL A 109 -5.01 7.74 -4.70
C VAL A 109 -6.17 8.07 -5.63
N ASP A 110 -6.76 9.26 -5.47
CA ASP A 110 -7.87 9.75 -6.31
C ASP A 110 -7.41 10.21 -7.70
N GLY A 111 -6.10 10.25 -7.97
CA GLY A 111 -5.53 10.74 -9.23
C GLY A 111 -5.62 12.26 -9.42
N LYS A 112 -5.95 13.01 -8.36
CA LYS A 112 -6.00 14.49 -8.32
C LYS A 112 -4.61 15.11 -8.23
N LEU A 113 -3.68 14.42 -7.57
CA LEU A 113 -2.27 14.78 -7.50
C LEU A 113 -1.47 13.73 -8.27
N LYS A 114 -0.69 14.17 -9.25
CA LYS A 114 0.13 13.28 -10.06
C LYS A 114 1.48 13.04 -9.39
N GLU A 115 2.12 11.90 -9.67
CA GLU A 115 3.39 11.53 -9.02
C GLU A 115 4.48 12.59 -9.25
N TRP A 116 4.60 13.15 -10.46
CA TRP A 116 5.57 14.21 -10.77
C TRP A 116 5.26 15.56 -10.10
N GLU A 117 4.09 15.72 -9.49
CA GLU A 117 3.72 16.94 -8.74
C GLU A 117 4.04 16.81 -7.24
N ILE A 118 4.37 15.61 -6.77
CA ILE A 118 4.71 15.35 -5.37
C ILE A 118 6.02 16.09 -5.02
N LYS A 119 5.98 16.85 -3.92
CA LYS A 119 7.11 17.62 -3.38
C LYS A 119 7.46 17.17 -1.96
N PRO A 120 8.72 17.29 -1.51
CA PRO A 120 9.11 17.00 -0.13
C PRO A 120 8.28 17.70 0.96
N SER A 121 7.77 18.91 0.68
CA SER A 121 6.90 19.65 1.62
C SER A 121 5.56 18.97 1.91
N MET A 122 5.19 17.96 1.10
CA MET A 122 3.99 17.15 1.28
C MET A 122 4.23 15.94 2.21
N PHE A 123 5.47 15.70 2.61
CA PHE A 123 5.85 14.56 3.43
C PHE A 123 5.60 14.87 4.91
N LYS A 124 5.25 13.84 5.66
CA LYS A 124 5.23 13.86 7.12
C LYS A 124 6.16 12.76 7.61
N THR A 125 7.37 13.16 7.96
CA THR A 125 8.42 12.25 8.42
C THR A 125 8.29 12.00 9.93
N GLY A 126 8.81 10.88 10.40
CA GLY A 126 8.93 10.60 11.83
C GLY A 126 7.71 10.02 12.54
N SER A 127 6.52 10.03 11.92
CA SER A 127 5.36 9.28 12.42
C SER A 127 5.20 7.95 11.66
N HIS A 128 5.11 6.87 12.43
CA HIS A 128 4.87 5.52 11.91
C HIS A 128 3.43 5.26 11.47
N HIS A 129 2.57 6.29 11.51
CA HIS A 129 1.16 6.19 11.14
C HIS A 129 0.86 6.82 9.78
N ASN A 130 1.80 7.59 9.22
CA ASN A 130 1.54 8.26 7.95
C ASN A 130 1.45 7.27 6.81
N PRO A 131 0.50 7.47 5.88
CA PRO A 131 0.38 6.63 4.73
C PRO A 131 1.64 6.72 3.86
N LEU A 132 1.96 5.62 3.20
CA LEU A 132 3.05 5.54 2.25
C LEU A 132 2.52 5.57 0.82
N HIS A 133 3.17 6.31 -0.06
CA HIS A 133 3.07 6.07 -1.48
C HIS A 133 4.37 5.42 -1.95
N ILE A 134 4.31 4.15 -2.32
CA ILE A 134 5.45 3.38 -2.82
C ILE A 134 5.60 3.70 -4.30
N TRP A 135 6.61 4.50 -4.63
CA TRP A 135 6.92 4.88 -6.00
C TRP A 135 7.57 3.72 -6.77
N HIS A 136 8.53 3.04 -6.14
CA HIS A 136 9.24 1.95 -6.80
C HIS A 136 9.64 0.86 -5.79
N ILE A 137 9.57 -0.40 -6.24
CA ILE A 137 10.00 -1.58 -5.49
C ILE A 137 10.63 -2.57 -6.47
N GLU A 138 11.88 -2.93 -6.24
CA GLU A 138 12.65 -3.77 -7.17
C GLU A 138 13.50 -4.80 -6.40
N LYS A 139 13.59 -6.01 -6.95
CA LYS A 139 14.37 -7.11 -6.38
C LYS A 139 15.36 -7.63 -7.42
N TYR A 140 16.62 -7.79 -7.03
CA TYR A 140 17.66 -8.41 -7.84
C TYR A 140 17.76 -9.91 -7.51
N PRO A 141 17.11 -10.81 -8.29
CA PRO A 141 17.00 -12.23 -7.96
C PRO A 141 18.35 -12.97 -7.91
N GLU A 142 19.37 -12.46 -8.60
CA GLU A 142 20.72 -13.01 -8.61
C GLU A 142 21.50 -12.75 -7.32
N VAL A 143 21.05 -11.78 -6.50
CA VAL A 143 21.64 -11.46 -5.19
C VAL A 143 20.70 -11.85 -4.05
N TRP A 144 19.37 -11.70 -4.22
CA TRP A 144 18.38 -12.04 -3.21
C TRP A 144 18.24 -13.54 -2.99
N LYS A 145 18.64 -14.03 -1.82
CA LYS A 145 18.64 -15.46 -1.47
C LYS A 145 17.27 -15.93 -0.97
N GLU A 146 16.92 -17.18 -1.25
CA GLU A 146 15.63 -17.76 -0.85
C GLU A 146 15.46 -17.92 0.66
N ASP A 147 16.56 -18.10 1.39
CA ASP A 147 16.62 -18.22 2.85
C ASP A 147 16.38 -16.88 3.56
N TRP A 148 16.53 -15.75 2.87
CA TRP A 148 16.15 -14.42 3.36
C TRP A 148 14.63 -14.16 3.36
N GLY A 149 13.85 -15.10 2.84
CA GLY A 149 12.40 -14.99 2.74
C GLY A 149 11.93 -14.28 1.47
N HIS A 150 10.62 -14.04 1.37
CA HIS A 150 10.06 -13.31 0.24
C HIS A 150 10.35 -11.82 0.39
N PHE A 151 10.99 -11.21 -0.62
CA PHE A 151 11.35 -9.79 -0.62
C PHE A 151 10.19 -8.87 -0.22
N SER A 152 8.99 -9.12 -0.75
CA SER A 152 7.80 -8.34 -0.43
C SER A 152 7.39 -8.45 1.05
N GLU A 153 7.56 -9.61 1.70
CA GLU A 153 7.27 -9.75 3.14
C GLU A 153 8.29 -8.98 3.97
N VAL A 154 9.55 -8.99 3.55
CA VAL A 154 10.62 -8.21 4.19
C VAL A 154 10.32 -6.72 4.09
N VAL A 155 9.99 -6.22 2.89
CA VAL A 155 9.59 -4.81 2.68
C VAL A 155 8.35 -4.45 3.50
N ARG A 156 7.35 -5.33 3.55
CA ARG A 156 6.13 -5.16 4.36
C ARG A 156 6.48 -4.94 5.83
N SER A 157 7.36 -5.78 6.37
CA SER A 157 7.82 -5.70 7.76
C SER A 157 8.63 -4.43 8.02
N ASP A 158 9.64 -4.15 7.20
CA ASP A 158 10.58 -3.05 7.43
C ASP A 158 9.93 -1.68 7.29
N LEU A 159 8.99 -1.52 6.34
CA LEU A 159 8.20 -0.30 6.20
C LEU A 159 6.96 -0.25 7.11
N LYS A 160 6.71 -1.31 7.89
CA LYS A 160 5.56 -1.45 8.81
C LYS A 160 4.21 -1.29 8.12
N LEU A 161 4.06 -1.89 6.93
CA LEU A 161 2.84 -1.74 6.11
C LEU A 161 1.59 -2.35 6.76
N ASP A 162 1.74 -3.22 7.76
CA ASP A 162 0.60 -3.71 8.57
C ASP A 162 -0.05 -2.63 9.44
N ARG A 163 0.65 -1.52 9.65
CA ARG A 163 0.26 -0.42 10.53
C ARG A 163 0.13 0.91 9.80
N ARG A 164 0.25 0.89 8.47
CA ARG A 164 0.27 2.09 7.64
C ARG A 164 -0.57 1.85 6.39
N PRO A 165 -1.50 2.75 6.04
CA PRO A 165 -2.07 2.72 4.71
C PRO A 165 -0.94 2.87 3.70
N PHE A 166 -1.06 2.23 2.54
CA PHE A 166 -0.12 2.46 1.47
C PHE A 166 -0.78 2.44 0.10
N SER A 167 -0.17 3.13 -0.85
CA SER A 167 -0.56 3.11 -2.25
C SER A 167 0.64 2.93 -3.17
N GLY A 168 0.40 2.59 -4.43
CA GLY A 168 1.41 2.61 -5.47
C GLY A 168 0.79 2.49 -6.86
N LEU A 169 1.37 3.18 -7.84
CA LEU A 169 0.96 3.08 -9.23
C LEU A 169 1.67 1.89 -9.89
N CYS A 170 0.90 1.03 -10.56
CA CYS A 170 1.46 -0.13 -11.25
C CYS A 170 0.91 -0.25 -12.67
N VAL A 171 1.81 -0.32 -13.65
CA VAL A 171 1.46 -0.63 -15.04
C VAL A 171 1.78 -2.08 -15.43
N THR A 172 2.68 -2.75 -14.72
CA THR A 172 3.09 -4.13 -15.00
C THR A 172 2.27 -5.16 -14.22
N ARG A 173 2.16 -6.38 -14.76
CA ARG A 173 1.47 -7.50 -14.09
C ARG A 173 2.23 -7.92 -12.83
N GLU A 174 3.55 -7.89 -12.89
CA GLU A 174 4.47 -8.23 -11.83
C GLU A 174 4.33 -7.24 -10.67
N GLY A 175 4.32 -5.93 -10.94
CA GLY A 175 4.08 -4.90 -9.93
C GLY A 175 2.73 -5.08 -9.24
N ARG A 176 1.65 -5.30 -10.00
CA ARG A 176 0.31 -5.58 -9.44
C ARG A 176 0.31 -6.80 -8.52
N ARG A 177 0.99 -7.89 -8.90
CA ARG A 177 1.12 -9.09 -8.06
C ARG A 177 1.86 -8.79 -6.77
N THR A 178 2.96 -8.05 -6.85
CA THR A 178 3.74 -7.61 -5.68
C THR A 178 2.88 -6.82 -4.71
N PHE A 179 2.14 -5.80 -5.17
CA PHE A 179 1.28 -5.00 -4.30
C PHE A 179 0.09 -5.78 -3.72
N LYS A 180 -0.53 -6.67 -4.48
CA LYS A 180 -1.57 -7.57 -3.95
C LYS A 180 -1.03 -8.47 -2.85
N PHE A 181 0.19 -8.97 -3.01
CA PHE A 181 0.86 -9.76 -2.00
C PHE A 181 1.20 -8.93 -0.74
N LEU A 182 1.50 -7.64 -0.89
CA LEU A 182 1.62 -6.69 0.24
C LEU A 182 0.27 -6.41 0.94
N GLY A 183 -0.86 -6.81 0.35
CA GLY A 183 -2.21 -6.63 0.91
C GLY A 183 -3.01 -5.48 0.31
N ALA A 184 -2.56 -4.89 -0.81
CA ALA A 184 -3.31 -3.85 -1.51
C ALA A 184 -4.39 -4.44 -2.43
N ALA A 185 -5.48 -3.71 -2.60
CA ALA A 185 -6.49 -3.96 -3.61
C ALA A 185 -6.28 -3.02 -4.81
N GLU A 186 -6.69 -3.44 -6.00
CA GLU A 186 -6.78 -2.52 -7.14
C GLU A 186 -7.99 -1.62 -6.94
N GLU A 187 -7.79 -0.32 -7.13
CA GLU A 187 -8.86 0.66 -7.18
C GLU A 187 -8.95 1.30 -8.58
N ASP A 188 -10.10 1.92 -8.85
CA ASP A 188 -10.35 2.64 -10.09
C ASP A 188 -9.44 3.87 -10.18
N TYR A 189 -8.25 3.67 -10.75
CA TYR A 189 -7.36 4.76 -11.07
C TYR A 189 -7.93 5.57 -12.23
N LYS A 190 -8.17 6.85 -11.98
CA LYS A 190 -8.62 7.83 -12.97
C LYS A 190 -7.47 8.57 -13.65
N GLY A 191 -6.22 8.16 -13.39
CA GLY A 191 -5.04 8.76 -14.02
C GLY A 191 -4.74 8.16 -15.38
N GLN A 192 -3.51 7.74 -15.64
CA GLN A 192 -2.99 7.52 -16.99
C GLN A 192 -3.02 6.06 -17.49
N VAL A 193 -3.11 5.90 -18.81
CA VAL A 193 -3.00 4.64 -19.57
C VAL A 193 -1.87 4.71 -20.59
N MET A 194 -1.24 3.58 -20.91
CA MET A 194 -0.22 3.47 -21.94
C MET A 194 -0.81 2.90 -23.24
N VAL A 195 -0.90 3.76 -24.26
CA VAL A 195 -1.50 3.46 -25.56
C VAL A 195 -0.46 3.72 -26.65
N ASN A 196 -0.09 2.68 -27.40
CA ASN A 196 0.90 2.78 -28.49
C ASN A 196 2.22 3.48 -28.09
N GLY A 197 2.72 3.20 -26.88
CA GLY A 197 3.96 3.79 -26.34
C GLY A 197 3.82 5.19 -25.77
N LYS A 198 2.59 5.73 -25.69
CA LYS A 198 2.30 7.06 -25.14
C LYS A 198 1.44 6.97 -23.89
N ILE A 199 1.74 7.84 -22.93
CA ILE A 199 0.87 8.08 -21.78
C ILE A 199 -0.28 8.99 -22.23
N VAL A 200 -1.51 8.59 -21.91
CA VAL A 200 -2.74 9.37 -22.11
C VAL A 200 -3.50 9.38 -20.81
N GLU A 201 -4.15 10.49 -20.44
CA GLU A 201 -5.10 10.47 -19.32
C GLU A 201 -6.25 9.51 -19.67
N LYS A 202 -6.63 8.63 -18.75
CA LYS A 202 -7.68 7.63 -18.98
C LYS A 202 -9.02 8.28 -19.35
N ALA A 203 -9.28 9.49 -18.86
CA ALA A 203 -10.46 10.28 -19.21
C ALA A 203 -10.45 10.79 -20.66
N ASP A 204 -9.26 11.03 -21.21
CA ASP A 204 -9.06 11.56 -22.57
C ASP A 204 -8.85 10.45 -23.60
N TRP A 205 -8.71 9.20 -23.15
CA TRP A 205 -8.56 8.05 -24.03
C TRP A 205 -9.93 7.63 -24.58
N ASP A 206 -10.07 7.71 -25.90
CA ASP A 206 -11.28 7.37 -26.66
C ASP A 206 -11.56 5.85 -26.76
N GLY A 207 -10.66 5.01 -26.23
CA GLY A 207 -10.76 3.56 -26.30
C GLY A 207 -10.03 2.94 -27.50
N GLU A 208 -9.38 3.74 -28.36
CA GLU A 208 -8.67 3.24 -29.55
C GLU A 208 -7.17 2.99 -29.29
N GLY A 209 -6.58 2.03 -30.02
CA GLY A 209 -5.16 1.72 -29.98
C GLY A 209 -4.78 0.47 -29.17
N HIS A 210 -3.52 0.05 -29.29
CA HIS A 210 -3.01 -1.10 -28.54
C HIS A 210 -2.62 -0.65 -27.14
N ILE A 211 -3.40 -1.09 -26.15
CA ILE A 211 -3.08 -0.89 -24.73
C ILE A 211 -1.90 -1.77 -24.39
N GLN A 212 -0.78 -1.15 -24.05
CA GLN A 212 0.39 -1.86 -23.53
C GLN A 212 0.29 -2.03 -22.01
N GLY A 213 -0.45 -1.15 -21.34
CA GLY A 213 -0.76 -1.26 -19.92
C GLY A 213 -1.81 -0.25 -19.49
N VAL A 214 -2.74 -0.69 -18.64
CA VAL A 214 -3.62 0.20 -17.88
C VAL A 214 -2.93 0.45 -16.55
N GLY A 215 -2.63 1.71 -16.20
CA GLY A 215 -2.17 2.02 -14.85
C GLY A 215 -3.26 1.63 -13.84
N ALA A 216 -2.88 0.89 -12.80
CA ALA A 216 -3.74 0.61 -11.66
C ALA A 216 -3.15 1.26 -10.41
N MET A 217 -3.99 1.91 -9.63
CA MET A 217 -3.64 2.37 -8.29
C MET A 217 -3.96 1.23 -7.33
N LEU A 218 -2.93 0.76 -6.65
CA LEU A 218 -3.04 -0.29 -5.66
C LEU A 218 -3.08 0.37 -4.30
N VAL A 219 -4.11 0.10 -3.50
CA VAL A 219 -4.32 0.79 -2.22
C VAL A 219 -4.59 -0.22 -1.10
N SER A 220 -3.98 0.01 0.05
CA SER A 220 -4.21 -0.72 1.30
C SER A 220 -4.60 0.26 2.40
N GLY A 221 -5.48 -0.18 3.31
CA GLY A 221 -5.86 0.59 4.50
C GLY A 221 -6.75 1.80 4.25
N ARG A 222 -7.20 2.05 2.99
CA ARG A 222 -8.06 3.20 2.64
C ARG A 222 -9.35 3.29 3.46
N HIS A 223 -9.89 2.13 3.86
CA HIS A 223 -11.13 2.02 4.62
C HIS A 223 -10.90 1.46 6.02
N ASP A 224 -9.65 1.35 6.50
CA ASP A 224 -9.41 0.91 7.88
C ASP A 224 -9.47 2.14 8.80
N PRO A 225 -10.57 2.36 9.55
CA PRO A 225 -10.68 3.52 10.43
C PRO A 225 -9.54 3.58 11.44
N ARG A 226 -9.00 2.44 11.87
CA ARG A 226 -7.90 2.38 12.84
C ARG A 226 -6.61 3.02 12.32
N LEU A 227 -6.42 3.01 11.00
CA LEU A 227 -5.24 3.57 10.34
C LEU A 227 -5.43 5.04 9.95
N ILE A 228 -6.67 5.51 9.86
CA ILE A 228 -7.01 6.85 9.38
C ILE A 228 -7.12 7.86 10.52
N TYR A 229 -7.57 7.42 11.71
CA TYR A 229 -8.02 8.35 12.74
C TYR A 229 -7.11 8.48 13.98
N ASP A 230 -5.99 7.76 14.07
CA ASP A 230 -5.21 7.72 15.33
C ASP A 230 -4.51 9.06 15.67
N GLU A 231 -4.17 9.89 14.68
CA GLU A 231 -3.66 11.23 14.94
C GLU A 231 -4.78 12.28 15.07
N ASP A 232 -5.85 12.18 14.28
CA ASP A 232 -6.98 13.09 14.36
C ASP A 232 -7.72 12.94 15.70
N LEU A 233 -7.94 11.72 16.19
CA LEU A 233 -8.59 11.47 17.48
C LEU A 233 -7.79 12.01 18.67
N LYS A 234 -6.45 11.94 18.61
CA LYS A 234 -5.59 12.55 19.64
C LYS A 234 -5.71 14.06 19.67
N GLN A 235 -5.87 14.72 18.51
CA GLN A 235 -6.14 16.16 18.46
C GLN A 235 -7.47 16.53 19.12
N PHE A 236 -8.45 15.63 19.11
CA PHE A 236 -9.74 15.82 19.78
C PHE A 236 -9.80 15.29 21.22
N GLY A 237 -8.68 14.82 21.78
CA GLY A 237 -8.64 14.28 23.14
C GLY A 237 -9.41 12.95 23.30
N CYS A 238 -9.66 12.24 22.21
CA CYS A 238 -10.34 10.95 22.22
C CYS A 238 -9.28 9.83 22.27
N ASP A 239 -9.28 9.02 23.32
CA ASP A 239 -8.53 7.75 23.35
C ASP A 239 -9.39 6.64 22.73
N TRP A 240 -8.83 5.87 21.81
CA TRP A 240 -9.49 4.69 21.24
C TRP A 240 -9.93 3.68 22.31
N LYS A 241 -9.25 3.67 23.47
CA LYS A 241 -9.62 2.81 24.60
C LYS A 241 -10.97 3.17 25.22
N ASP A 242 -11.41 4.42 25.07
CA ASP A 242 -12.69 4.90 25.57
C ASP A 242 -13.84 4.65 24.57
N MET A 243 -13.52 4.19 23.35
CA MET A 243 -14.49 3.90 22.30
C MET A 243 -14.84 2.39 22.32
N HIS A 244 -15.87 2.03 23.09
CA HIS A 244 -16.21 0.62 23.34
C HIS A 244 -16.94 -0.09 22.19
N HIS A 245 -17.43 0.60 21.16
CA HIS A 245 -18.06 -0.03 20.00
C HIS A 245 -17.55 0.51 18.66
N ARG A 246 -17.31 -0.42 17.73
CA ARG A 246 -16.94 -0.16 16.32
C ARG A 246 -17.96 0.75 15.60
N ASN A 247 -19.23 0.71 16.01
CA ASN A 247 -20.27 1.54 15.43
C ASN A 247 -20.16 3.00 15.91
N ASP A 248 -19.86 3.23 17.18
CA ASP A 248 -19.63 4.59 17.73
C ASP A 248 -18.47 5.29 17.00
N ILE A 249 -17.42 4.53 16.64
CA ILE A 249 -16.27 5.03 15.87
C ILE A 249 -16.68 5.45 14.46
N LEU A 250 -17.50 4.65 13.78
CA LEU A 250 -17.97 4.94 12.43
C LEU A 250 -18.98 6.09 12.42
N GLU A 251 -19.87 6.16 13.41
CA GLU A 251 -20.85 7.25 13.54
C GLU A 251 -20.18 8.57 13.90
N LEU A 252 -19.25 8.62 14.88
CA LEU A 252 -18.50 9.84 15.20
C LEU A 252 -17.57 10.26 14.04
N ALA A 253 -16.95 9.31 13.35
CA ALA A 253 -16.12 9.61 12.19
C ALA A 253 -16.96 10.18 11.04
N GLN A 254 -18.13 9.58 10.75
CA GLN A 254 -19.04 10.08 9.73
C GLN A 254 -19.61 11.45 10.10
N GLU A 255 -20.05 11.65 11.34
CA GLU A 255 -20.57 12.93 11.83
C GLU A 255 -19.51 14.04 11.76
N LYS A 256 -18.25 13.73 12.10
CA LYS A 256 -17.16 14.70 12.04
C LYS A 256 -16.66 14.97 10.63
N VAL A 257 -16.62 13.95 9.76
CA VAL A 257 -16.32 14.12 8.32
C VAL A 257 -17.38 14.98 7.64
N ASP A 258 -18.66 14.73 7.92
CA ASP A 258 -19.77 15.52 7.38
C ASP A 258 -19.73 16.96 7.92
N LYS A 259 -19.42 17.17 9.20
CA LYS A 259 -19.20 18.51 9.76
C LYS A 259 -18.00 19.22 9.13
N PHE A 260 -16.90 18.55 8.84
CA PHE A 260 -15.70 19.17 8.24
C PHE A 260 -15.90 19.49 6.75
N LEU A 261 -16.58 18.62 5.99
CA LEU A 261 -16.91 18.86 4.58
C LEU A 261 -17.94 20.00 4.44
N PHE A 262 -18.83 20.20 5.43
CA PHE A 262 -19.76 21.34 5.43
C PHE A 262 -19.12 22.69 5.78
N VAL A 263 -17.92 22.71 6.40
CA VAL A 263 -17.23 23.98 6.70
C VAL A 263 -16.55 24.54 5.44
N GLU A 264 -16.02 23.71 4.54
CA GLU A 264 -15.37 24.20 3.31
C GLU A 264 -16.35 24.78 2.28
N GLU A 265 -17.65 24.46 2.31
CA GLU A 265 -18.65 25.08 1.44
C GLU A 265 -19.21 26.42 1.95
N ASN A 266 -18.81 26.89 3.14
CA ASN A 266 -19.34 28.12 3.75
C ASN A 266 -18.27 29.14 4.19
N ASP A 267 -17.10 29.15 3.55
CA ASP A 267 -15.95 29.99 3.94
C ASP A 267 -16.06 31.47 3.49
N HIS A 268 -17.25 32.07 3.63
CA HIS A 268 -17.48 33.51 3.49
C HIS A 268 -18.18 34.17 4.69
N ALA A 269 -18.36 33.46 5.80
CA ALA A 269 -18.78 34.06 7.06
C ALA A 269 -17.91 33.53 8.20
N TRP A 270 -17.60 34.38 9.17
CA TRP A 270 -16.85 34.10 10.42
C TRP A 270 -15.35 34.48 10.43
N GLN A 271 -15.08 35.77 10.25
CA GLN A 271 -14.09 36.44 11.11
C GLN A 271 -14.79 36.89 12.40
N ARG A 272 -14.69 36.11 13.49
CA ARG A 272 -14.92 36.63 14.85
C ARG A 272 -13.92 36.07 15.85
N ASP A 273 -13.46 36.98 16.71
CA ASP A 273 -12.46 36.85 17.77
C ASP A 273 -12.80 35.72 18.77
N PRO A 274 -11.89 34.76 19.02
CA PRO A 274 -12.09 33.66 19.97
C PRO A 274 -12.35 34.09 21.42
N LYS A 275 -12.14 35.36 21.79
CA LYS A 275 -12.31 35.82 23.17
C LYS A 275 -13.75 36.14 23.59
N ALA A 276 -14.73 36.10 22.68
CA ALA A 276 -16.11 36.46 23.00
C ALA A 276 -16.98 35.30 23.52
N CYS A 277 -16.55 34.03 23.43
CA CYS A 277 -17.41 32.89 23.74
C CYS A 277 -17.43 32.44 25.22
N LEU A 278 -16.67 33.07 26.12
CA LEU A 278 -16.56 32.63 27.53
C LEU A 278 -17.49 33.38 28.52
N SER A 279 -18.31 34.33 28.08
CA SER A 279 -19.15 35.15 28.99
C SER A 279 -20.64 34.85 28.98
N GLU A 280 -21.16 34.02 28.08
CA GLU A 280 -22.59 33.69 28.05
C GLU A 280 -22.76 32.18 28.13
N GLY A 281 -23.12 31.68 29.30
CA GLY A 281 -23.37 30.26 29.58
C GLY A 281 -24.55 29.69 28.78
N ARG A 282 -24.34 29.49 27.48
CA ARG A 282 -25.21 28.70 26.61
C ARG A 282 -24.51 27.38 26.27
N PRO A 283 -25.24 26.27 26.22
CA PRO A 283 -24.68 25.01 25.75
C PRO A 283 -24.40 25.10 24.25
N CYS A 284 -23.19 24.71 23.84
CA CYS A 284 -22.86 24.50 22.43
C CYS A 284 -23.68 23.35 21.84
N PRO A 285 -24.14 23.46 20.58
CA PRO A 285 -24.77 22.36 19.85
C PRO A 285 -23.79 21.23 19.53
#